data_AF-A0A6A6QS39-F1
#
_entry.id   AF-A0A6A6QS39-F1
#
_cell.length_a   1.000
_cell.length_b   1.000
_cell.length_c   1.000
_cell.angle_alpha   90.00
_cell.angle_beta   90.00
_cell.angle_gamma   90.00
#
_symmetry.space_group_name_H-M   'P 1'
#
loop_
_entity.id
_entity.type
_entity.pdbx_description
1 polymer ?
#
loop_
_entity_poly.entity_id
_entity_poly.type
_entity_poly.pdbx_seq_one_letter_code
_entity_poly.pdbx_strand_id
1 'polypeptide(L)'
;MPHSVSPEASPVDDTQLSQTSAQPLESAVKEEPPTSPAEDVPMSDAPSLAEPAKTKVNLEDLFDDEDSDGEFSSSVPQVKAEKSPEQEPIKIKASSGFADPEVMRAFYQRLFPFRYLFQWLNHSPSPTNDFMHREFAFTLQNDAYLRYQSFPTSDLLRKQAVQMIPSRFEIGPVYSTNPRERKSLRKASAFRPVSKELVFDIDMTDYDDIRTCCTGASICLSCWTFMTMAIKVVDVALREDFGFKHILWVYSGRRGAHAWVCDKRAREMDDQRRRAVASYLELVKGGAQGGKKVNPKRPLHPHLDRSLNILRSHFQTSILLEQDPWAGSRSAHLLDLLPDQTLRAALAKKWDSAPSRPSSSKWADIDALASSGAMSSLNPTTLREAKQDIVLEYTYPRLDAEVSKKLNHLLKSPFCVHPGTGRVCVPIDTRKVEEFDPLGVPTVTQLLGEIDDWDRENGGEEAGDGSQKKVPDWEKTSMKPYVEFFRLFVAGLLKEERGGVKREREEGDPMEF
;
A
#
# COMPACT_ATOMS: atom_id res chain seq x y z
N MET A 1 17.29 -20.87 -46.96
CA MET A 1 18.11 -20.49 -48.13
C MET A 1 18.43 -21.75 -48.89
N PRO A 2 18.43 -21.78 -50.23
CA PRO A 2 18.21 -20.66 -51.18
C PRO A 2 16.71 -20.47 -51.48
N HIS A 3 16.22 -19.61 -52.37
CA HIS A 3 16.49 -18.24 -52.82
C HIS A 3 15.49 -18.00 -53.98
N SER A 4 14.94 -16.80 -54.04
CA SER A 4 13.79 -16.36 -54.85
C SER A 4 14.03 -16.29 -56.37
N VAL A 5 12.95 -16.28 -57.15
CA VAL A 5 12.87 -15.59 -58.46
C VAL A 5 11.48 -14.97 -58.66
N SER A 6 11.42 -13.75 -59.20
CA SER A 6 10.23 -13.07 -59.76
C SER A 6 10.50 -12.75 -61.24
N PRO A 7 9.47 -12.49 -62.09
CA PRO A 7 9.01 -11.11 -62.34
C PRO A 7 7.46 -11.06 -62.59
N GLU A 8 6.77 -10.08 -63.22
CA GLU A 8 7.13 -8.80 -63.88
C GLU A 8 5.93 -7.80 -63.95
N ALA A 9 6.22 -6.55 -64.34
CA ALA A 9 5.39 -5.56 -65.07
C ALA A 9 3.99 -5.06 -64.59
N SER A 10 3.87 -3.73 -64.49
CA SER A 10 2.65 -2.88 -64.47
C SER A 10 2.16 -2.53 -65.91
N PRO A 11 0.97 -1.91 -66.14
CA PRO A 11 0.72 -0.44 -65.94
C PRO A 11 -0.70 -0.06 -65.39
N VAL A 12 -0.91 1.01 -64.59
CA VAL A 12 -1.10 2.49 -64.84
C VAL A 12 -2.54 2.93 -65.26
N ASP A 13 -3.00 4.03 -64.64
CA ASP A 13 -4.20 4.88 -64.86
C ASP A 13 -5.61 4.31 -64.49
N ASP A 14 -6.62 5.11 -64.08
CA ASP A 14 -6.76 6.58 -64.11
C ASP A 14 -7.72 7.16 -63.02
N THR A 15 -7.77 8.49 -62.95
CA THR A 15 -8.83 9.42 -62.50
C THR A 15 -9.11 9.71 -61.02
N GLN A 16 -8.99 11.01 -60.71
CA GLN A 16 -9.56 11.71 -59.56
C GLN A 16 -11.08 11.94 -59.74
N LEU A 17 -11.82 12.09 -58.63
CA LEU A 17 -12.91 13.07 -58.56
C LEU A 17 -13.23 13.43 -57.11
N SER A 18 -13.28 14.73 -56.82
CA SER A 18 -13.66 15.29 -55.53
C SER A 18 -15.15 15.64 -55.50
N GLN A 19 -15.80 15.48 -54.35
CA GLN A 19 -16.94 16.33 -54.00
C GLN A 19 -17.14 16.45 -52.49
N THR A 20 -17.35 17.68 -52.06
CA THR A 20 -17.54 18.13 -50.67
C THR A 20 -19.03 18.24 -50.33
N SER A 21 -19.40 17.87 -49.10
CA SER A 21 -20.65 18.30 -48.44
C SER A 21 -20.36 18.54 -46.95
N ALA A 22 -21.00 19.53 -46.33
CA ALA A 22 -20.49 20.16 -45.11
C ALA A 22 -21.50 20.22 -43.94
N GLN A 23 -20.94 20.14 -42.72
CA GLN A 23 -21.46 20.64 -41.42
C GLN A 23 -22.70 19.96 -40.78
N PRO A 24 -22.95 20.15 -39.45
CA PRO A 24 -22.11 20.73 -38.38
C PRO A 24 -21.93 19.84 -37.11
N LEU A 25 -21.13 20.35 -36.15
CA LEU A 25 -21.08 20.18 -34.68
C LEU A 25 -21.89 19.01 -34.04
N GLU A 26 -21.39 18.26 -33.05
CA GLU A 26 -20.70 18.73 -31.83
C GLU A 26 -19.93 17.56 -31.17
N SER A 27 -18.67 17.75 -30.73
CA SER A 27 -18.00 16.78 -29.84
C SER A 27 -17.02 17.48 -28.89
N ALA A 28 -17.35 17.42 -27.59
CA ALA A 28 -16.53 18.02 -26.54
C ALA A 28 -15.33 17.12 -26.22
N VAL A 29 -14.21 17.34 -26.93
CA VAL A 29 -12.91 16.80 -26.53
C VAL A 29 -12.43 17.59 -25.31
N LYS A 30 -12.21 16.92 -24.17
CA LYS A 30 -11.45 17.50 -23.07
C LYS A 30 -9.96 17.40 -23.41
N GLU A 31 -9.34 18.54 -23.71
CA GLU A 31 -7.89 18.65 -23.82
C GLU A 31 -7.22 18.39 -22.47
N GLU A 32 -6.11 17.65 -22.49
CA GLU A 32 -5.16 17.58 -21.38
C GLU A 32 -4.28 18.84 -21.38
N PRO A 33 -3.96 19.44 -20.22
CA PRO A 33 -2.97 20.51 -20.17
C PRO A 33 -1.56 19.94 -20.38
N PRO A 34 -0.69 20.58 -21.20
CA PRO A 34 0.64 20.06 -21.48
C PRO A 34 1.56 20.13 -20.27
N THR A 35 2.31 19.05 -20.03
CA THR A 35 3.37 19.01 -19.01
C THR A 35 4.52 19.94 -19.38
N SER A 36 4.67 21.05 -18.64
CA SER A 36 5.89 21.87 -18.68
C SER A 36 7.01 21.23 -17.84
N PRO A 37 8.29 21.42 -18.21
CA PRO A 37 9.41 20.94 -17.41
C PRO A 37 9.53 21.77 -16.13
N ALA A 38 9.52 21.12 -14.97
CA ALA A 38 9.68 21.79 -13.68
C ALA A 38 11.14 22.28 -13.50
N GLU A 39 11.31 23.58 -13.26
CA GLU A 39 12.61 24.17 -12.94
C GLU A 39 13.02 23.84 -11.48
N ASP A 40 14.20 23.25 -11.32
CA ASP A 40 14.80 22.97 -10.00
C ASP A 40 15.29 24.28 -9.35
N VAL A 41 14.80 24.61 -8.15
CA VAL A 41 15.37 25.70 -7.32
C VAL A 41 16.54 25.15 -6.48
N PRO A 42 17.78 25.66 -6.62
CA PRO A 42 18.90 25.23 -5.80
C PRO A 42 18.91 25.91 -4.42
N MET A 43 19.33 25.16 -3.40
CA MET A 43 19.68 25.67 -2.07
C MET A 43 21.18 25.49 -1.84
N SER A 44 21.80 26.47 -1.18
CA SER A 44 23.25 26.62 -1.04
C SER A 44 23.92 25.66 -0.04
N ASP A 45 25.20 25.36 -0.29
CA ASP A 45 26.02 24.39 0.45
C ASP A 45 26.34 24.75 1.91
N ALA A 46 26.67 23.71 2.70
CA ALA A 46 27.30 23.79 4.02
C ALA A 46 28.52 22.84 4.07
N PRO A 47 29.60 23.15 4.82
CA PRO A 47 30.91 22.53 4.65
C PRO A 47 31.07 21.14 5.30
N SER A 48 32.06 20.38 4.79
CA SER A 48 32.40 19.02 5.22
C SER A 48 33.19 18.95 6.52
N LEU A 49 33.10 17.80 7.21
CA LEU A 49 33.96 17.41 8.32
C LEU A 49 34.52 15.98 8.10
N ALA A 50 35.69 15.71 8.68
CA ALA A 50 36.55 14.57 8.34
C ALA A 50 36.31 13.29 9.17
N GLU A 51 36.94 12.19 8.75
CA GLU A 51 36.78 10.82 9.27
C GLU A 51 37.25 10.60 10.72
N PRO A 52 36.62 9.69 11.48
CA PRO A 52 37.13 9.18 12.75
C PRO A 52 37.83 7.79 12.62
N ALA A 53 38.81 7.57 13.49
CA ALA A 53 39.64 6.34 13.51
C ALA A 53 38.97 5.14 14.21
N LYS A 54 39.51 3.94 13.95
CA LYS A 54 38.99 2.65 14.45
C LYS A 54 39.41 2.38 15.91
N THR A 55 38.46 1.89 16.72
CA THR A 55 38.73 1.21 18.00
C THR A 55 37.91 -0.09 18.05
N LYS A 56 38.54 -1.20 18.45
CA LYS A 56 37.85 -2.48 18.68
C LYS A 56 37.23 -2.49 20.07
N VAL A 57 36.03 -3.04 20.19
CA VAL A 57 35.39 -3.39 21.47
C VAL A 57 34.96 -4.86 21.41
N ASN A 58 35.16 -5.59 22.51
CA ASN A 58 34.86 -7.03 22.58
C ASN A 58 33.35 -7.25 22.79
N LEU A 59 32.80 -8.37 22.27
CA LEU A 59 31.37 -8.45 21.95
C LEU A 59 30.55 -9.43 22.83
N GLU A 60 31.17 -10.00 23.87
CA GLU A 60 30.60 -11.14 24.62
C GLU A 60 29.96 -10.76 25.97
N ASP A 61 30.24 -9.57 26.53
CA ASP A 61 29.70 -9.09 27.83
C ASP A 61 28.38 -8.28 27.72
N LEU A 62 27.64 -8.40 26.62
CA LEU A 62 26.49 -7.53 26.30
C LEU A 62 25.10 -8.17 26.52
N PHE A 63 25.06 -9.40 27.06
CA PHE A 63 23.83 -10.18 27.28
C PHE A 63 23.93 -11.09 28.51
N ASP A 64 24.17 -10.51 29.69
CA ASP A 64 23.67 -11.05 30.95
C ASP A 64 22.52 -10.16 31.44
N ASP A 65 21.50 -10.77 32.05
CA ASP A 65 20.16 -10.18 32.21
C ASP A 65 20.10 -8.97 33.18
N GLU A 66 19.79 -7.76 32.66
CA GLU A 66 18.97 -6.75 33.36
C GLU A 66 18.49 -5.60 32.43
N ASP A 67 17.28 -5.08 32.67
CA ASP A 67 16.67 -4.00 31.89
C ASP A 67 17.41 -2.66 32.04
N SER A 68 18.07 -2.17 30.98
CA SER A 68 18.61 -0.80 30.95
C SER A 68 18.61 -0.19 29.55
N ASP A 69 17.73 0.80 29.35
CA ASP A 69 17.72 1.69 28.17
C ASP A 69 18.87 2.70 28.24
N GLY A 70 20.10 2.23 28.10
CA GLY A 70 21.29 3.09 28.08
C GLY A 70 21.38 3.91 26.79
N GLU A 71 21.25 5.23 26.90
CA GLU A 71 21.64 6.15 25.82
C GLU A 71 23.15 6.03 25.55
N PHE A 72 23.52 5.74 24.29
CA PHE A 72 24.92 5.70 23.90
C PHE A 72 25.48 7.13 23.81
N SER A 73 26.27 7.52 24.81
CA SER A 73 26.96 8.81 24.84
C SER A 73 27.98 8.92 23.70
N SER A 74 27.73 9.82 22.76
CA SER A 74 28.69 10.15 21.69
C SER A 74 29.69 11.20 22.20
N SER A 75 30.92 10.75 22.45
CA SER A 75 32.01 11.59 22.98
C SER A 75 32.46 12.66 21.98
N VAL A 76 31.87 13.86 22.05
CA VAL A 76 32.35 15.07 21.37
C VAL A 76 32.53 16.18 22.43
N PRO A 77 33.68 16.88 22.49
CA PRO A 77 33.91 17.92 23.49
C PRO A 77 32.90 19.07 23.39
N GLN A 78 32.26 19.42 24.52
CA GLN A 78 31.32 20.53 24.58
C GLN A 78 32.03 21.87 24.34
N VAL A 79 31.74 22.51 23.19
CA VAL A 79 31.89 23.96 23.05
C VAL A 79 30.61 24.59 23.59
N LYS A 80 30.74 25.57 24.50
CA LYS A 80 29.60 26.26 25.11
C LYS A 80 28.70 26.89 24.05
N ALA A 81 27.49 26.34 23.90
CA ALA A 81 26.40 26.99 23.16
C ALA A 81 25.60 27.89 24.12
N GLU A 82 25.23 29.07 23.63
CA GLU A 82 24.42 30.03 24.38
C GLU A 82 22.97 29.55 24.54
N LYS A 83 22.28 30.01 25.58
CA LYS A 83 20.92 29.58 25.91
C LYS A 83 19.93 29.97 24.81
N SER A 84 19.35 28.99 24.13
CA SER A 84 18.10 29.17 23.38
C SER A 84 16.94 29.43 24.36
N PRO A 85 16.00 30.34 24.06
CA PRO A 85 14.84 30.57 24.91
C PRO A 85 13.88 29.37 24.89
N GLU A 86 13.27 29.11 26.05
CA GLU A 86 12.25 28.08 26.22
C GLU A 86 11.03 28.38 25.32
N GLN A 87 10.52 27.34 24.63
CA GLN A 87 9.33 27.47 23.79
C GLN A 87 8.07 27.23 24.64
N GLU A 88 7.15 28.19 24.61
CA GLU A 88 5.84 28.05 25.28
C GLU A 88 5.03 26.86 24.71
N PRO A 89 4.17 26.23 25.53
CA PRO A 89 3.31 25.13 25.07
C PRO A 89 2.35 25.57 23.97
N ILE A 90 2.36 24.82 22.86
CA ILE A 90 1.55 25.11 21.66
C ILE A 90 0.06 24.91 21.99
N LYS A 91 -0.68 26.01 22.16
CA LYS A 91 -2.13 26.00 22.40
C LYS A 91 -2.90 25.79 21.09
N ILE A 92 -3.08 24.53 20.71
CA ILE A 92 -3.89 24.14 19.55
C ILE A 92 -5.32 24.62 19.77
N LYS A 93 -5.82 25.49 18.88
CA LYS A 93 -7.21 25.98 18.94
C LYS A 93 -8.15 24.89 18.42
N ALA A 94 -9.29 24.70 19.09
CA ALA A 94 -10.31 23.69 18.73
C ALA A 94 -10.91 23.82 17.31
N SER A 95 -10.53 24.83 16.51
CA SER A 95 -10.92 25.04 15.12
C SER A 95 -9.81 24.76 14.10
N SER A 96 -8.62 24.29 14.50
CA SER A 96 -7.54 23.95 13.57
C SER A 96 -7.88 22.69 12.77
N GLY A 97 -7.75 22.77 11.44
CA GLY A 97 -7.98 21.62 10.55
C GLY A 97 -6.86 20.59 10.64
N PHE A 98 -7.10 19.35 10.20
CA PHE A 98 -6.10 18.27 10.23
C PHE A 98 -4.82 18.54 9.43
N ALA A 99 -4.88 19.47 8.47
CA ALA A 99 -3.74 19.92 7.64
C ALA A 99 -3.09 21.22 8.15
N ASP A 100 -3.48 21.70 9.34
CA ASP A 100 -2.86 22.87 9.97
C ASP A 100 -1.34 22.60 10.21
N PRO A 101 -0.43 23.50 9.78
CA PRO A 101 1.00 23.33 10.00
C PRO A 101 1.41 23.17 11.46
N GLU A 102 0.68 23.73 12.43
CA GLU A 102 0.96 23.56 13.85
C GLU A 102 0.57 22.16 14.34
N VAL A 103 -0.60 21.66 13.94
CA VAL A 103 -1.07 20.30 14.21
C VAL A 103 -0.11 19.26 13.63
N MET A 104 0.29 19.44 12.36
CA MET A 104 1.22 18.53 11.70
C MET A 104 2.65 18.62 12.27
N ARG A 105 3.10 19.80 12.72
CA ARG A 105 4.38 19.95 13.43
C ARG A 105 4.35 19.22 14.77
N ALA A 106 3.30 19.41 15.57
CA ALA A 106 3.12 18.72 16.85
C ALA A 106 3.08 17.20 16.66
N PHE A 107 2.39 16.71 15.63
CA PHE A 107 2.36 15.28 15.27
C PHE A 107 3.76 14.70 15.00
N TYR A 108 4.56 15.35 14.15
CA TYR A 108 5.94 14.88 13.90
C TYR A 108 6.88 15.08 15.11
N GLN A 109 6.62 16.06 15.98
CA GLN A 109 7.41 16.23 17.20
C GLN A 109 7.13 15.17 18.26
N ARG A 110 5.85 14.85 18.50
CA ARG A 110 5.36 14.10 19.68
C ARG A 110 4.96 12.64 19.37
N LEU A 111 4.32 12.39 18.23
CA LEU A 111 3.57 11.16 17.96
C LEU A 111 4.21 10.22 16.94
N PHE A 112 4.88 10.74 15.90
CA PHE A 112 5.37 9.91 14.81
C PHE A 112 6.52 8.96 15.25
N PRO A 113 6.43 7.63 15.03
CA PRO A 113 7.36 6.65 15.58
C PRO A 113 8.66 6.51 14.77
N PHE A 114 9.45 7.59 14.67
CA PHE A 114 10.67 7.64 13.85
C PHE A 114 11.68 6.52 14.15
N ARG A 115 11.89 6.18 15.43
CA ARG A 115 12.81 5.10 15.85
C ARG A 115 12.43 3.74 15.25
N TYR A 116 11.16 3.38 15.31
CA TYR A 116 10.67 2.10 14.77
C TYR A 116 10.62 2.12 13.24
N LEU A 117 10.28 3.27 12.62
CA LEU A 117 10.35 3.43 11.17
C LEU A 117 11.79 3.27 10.65
N PHE A 118 12.76 3.87 11.35
CA PHE A 118 14.18 3.71 11.06
C PHE A 118 14.59 2.24 11.20
N GLN A 119 14.34 1.60 12.34
CA GLN A 119 14.70 0.18 12.57
C GLN A 119 14.09 -0.76 11.53
N TRP A 120 12.84 -0.51 11.11
CA TRP A 120 12.17 -1.24 10.05
C TRP A 120 12.91 -1.12 8.71
N LEU A 121 13.19 0.10 8.25
CA LEU A 121 13.74 0.39 6.92
C LEU A 121 15.25 0.17 6.82
N ASN A 122 15.96 0.23 7.94
CA ASN A 122 17.41 0.05 8.07
C ASN A 122 17.83 -1.42 8.27
N HIS A 123 16.86 -2.29 8.58
CA HIS A 123 17.02 -3.74 8.85
C HIS A 123 18.06 -4.10 9.93
N SER A 124 18.44 -3.11 10.75
CA SER A 124 19.48 -3.17 11.77
C SER A 124 19.20 -2.12 12.86
N PRO A 125 19.62 -2.33 14.12
CA PRO A 125 19.60 -1.28 15.15
C PRO A 125 20.55 -0.10 14.84
N SER A 126 21.66 -0.37 14.14
CA SER A 126 22.72 0.61 13.83
C SER A 126 22.66 1.03 12.36
N PRO A 127 22.88 2.32 12.01
CA PRO A 127 22.77 2.80 10.62
C PRO A 127 23.52 1.97 9.58
N THR A 128 22.86 1.71 8.46
CA THR A 128 23.39 1.01 7.29
C THR A 128 23.00 1.74 6.00
N ASN A 129 23.53 1.27 4.86
CA ASN A 129 23.14 1.77 3.55
C ASN A 129 21.65 1.58 3.24
N ASP A 130 20.95 0.63 3.87
CA ASP A 130 19.52 0.39 3.66
C ASP A 130 18.64 1.55 4.17
N PHE A 131 19.18 2.43 5.02
CA PHE A 131 18.58 3.71 5.37
C PHE A 131 19.31 4.89 4.70
N MET A 132 20.65 4.93 4.73
CA MET A 132 21.43 6.05 4.20
C MET A 132 21.22 6.29 2.70
N HIS A 133 21.00 5.23 1.91
CA HIS A 133 20.77 5.32 0.46
C HIS A 133 19.29 5.15 0.07
N ARG A 134 18.37 5.13 1.03
CA ARG A 134 16.94 5.01 0.76
C ARG A 134 16.36 6.34 0.29
N GLU A 135 15.59 6.29 -0.79
CA GLU A 135 14.79 7.44 -1.21
C GLU A 135 13.57 7.63 -0.31
N PHE A 136 13.38 8.86 0.12
CA PHE A 136 12.11 9.39 0.60
C PHE A 136 11.64 10.48 -0.38
N ALA A 137 10.33 10.56 -0.62
CA ALA A 137 9.71 11.67 -1.33
C ALA A 137 8.74 12.40 -0.39
N PHE A 138 8.92 13.71 -0.22
CA PHE A 138 8.08 14.53 0.65
C PHE A 138 7.09 15.32 -0.20
N THR A 139 5.79 15.22 0.11
CA THR A 139 4.80 16.19 -0.39
C THR A 139 4.62 17.25 0.68
N LEU A 140 4.85 18.52 0.35
CA LEU A 140 4.65 19.65 1.28
C LEU A 140 3.18 20.09 1.34
N GLN A 141 2.86 21.07 2.20
CA GLN A 141 1.49 21.61 2.34
C GLN A 141 1.04 22.42 1.12
N ASN A 142 1.97 22.88 0.29
CA ASN A 142 1.72 23.56 -0.99
C ASN A 142 1.81 22.60 -2.19
N ASP A 143 1.62 21.30 -1.98
CA ASP A 143 1.76 20.20 -2.95
C ASP A 143 3.11 20.08 -3.66
N ALA A 144 4.14 20.84 -3.24
CA ALA A 144 5.49 20.68 -3.77
C ALA A 144 6.04 19.28 -3.45
N TYR A 145 6.49 18.56 -4.48
CA TYR A 145 6.88 17.16 -4.40
C TYR A 145 8.40 16.98 -4.49
N LEU A 146 9.03 16.79 -3.33
CA LEU A 146 10.48 16.72 -3.17
C LEU A 146 10.95 15.27 -3.15
N ARG A 147 11.32 14.74 -4.33
CA ARG A 147 11.92 13.40 -4.48
C ARG A 147 13.39 13.33 -4.06
N TYR A 148 13.91 12.10 -4.01
CA TYR A 148 15.33 11.78 -3.77
C TYR A 148 15.90 12.41 -2.48
N GLN A 149 15.06 12.57 -1.46
CA GLN A 149 15.54 12.83 -0.10
C GLN A 149 16.11 11.54 0.48
N SER A 150 17.05 11.68 1.41
CA SER A 150 17.71 10.58 2.09
C SER A 150 18.29 11.10 3.41
N PHE A 151 18.44 10.20 4.37
CA PHE A 151 18.80 10.54 5.75
C PHE A 151 19.74 9.47 6.31
N PRO A 152 20.86 9.84 6.97
CA PRO A 152 21.73 8.85 7.59
C PRO A 152 21.14 8.19 8.85
N THR A 153 20.28 8.88 9.59
CA THR A 153 19.77 8.44 10.89
C THR A 153 18.30 8.82 11.10
N SER A 154 17.65 8.15 12.06
CA SER A 154 16.32 8.49 12.57
C SER A 154 16.19 9.98 12.91
N ASP A 155 17.18 10.56 13.60
CA ASP A 155 17.12 11.94 14.08
C ASP A 155 17.21 12.98 12.96
N LEU A 156 17.96 12.67 11.90
CA LEU A 156 18.05 13.54 10.73
C LEU A 156 16.75 13.49 9.90
N LEU A 157 16.10 12.32 9.79
CA LEU A 157 14.75 12.23 9.23
C LEU A 157 13.74 13.00 10.09
N ARG A 158 13.74 12.82 11.41
CA ARG A 158 12.86 13.53 12.35
C ARG A 158 13.04 15.05 12.24
N LYS A 159 14.29 15.53 12.30
CA LYS A 159 14.62 16.96 12.15
C LYS A 159 14.08 17.53 10.85
N GLN A 160 14.28 16.83 9.72
CA GLN A 160 13.80 17.29 8.43
C GLN A 160 12.26 17.28 8.32
N ALA A 161 11.60 16.25 8.86
CA ALA A 161 10.14 16.16 8.89
C ALA A 161 9.50 17.27 9.74
N VAL A 162 10.06 17.56 10.92
CA VAL A 162 9.61 18.67 11.79
C VAL A 162 9.89 20.04 11.15
N GLN A 163 10.98 20.18 10.40
CA GLN A 163 11.33 21.44 9.71
C GLN A 163 10.45 21.69 8.47
N MET A 164 10.24 20.69 7.62
CA MET A 164 9.50 20.85 6.35
C MET A 164 7.99 20.63 6.48
N ILE A 165 7.54 19.95 7.54
CA ILE A 165 6.13 19.67 7.85
C ILE A 165 5.37 19.11 6.63
N PRO A 166 5.85 17.99 6.04
CA PRO A 166 5.21 17.41 4.87
C PRO A 166 3.75 17.01 5.17
N SER A 167 2.86 17.16 4.19
CA SER A 167 1.48 16.67 4.28
C SER A 167 1.45 15.13 4.26
N ARG A 168 2.40 14.53 3.55
CA ARG A 168 2.74 13.10 3.59
C ARG A 168 4.16 12.89 3.09
N PHE A 169 4.74 11.73 3.39
CA PHE A 169 5.92 11.25 2.67
C PHE A 169 5.79 9.79 2.25
N GLU A 170 6.51 9.48 1.18
CA GLU A 170 6.52 8.18 0.50
C GLU A 170 7.93 7.57 0.60
N ILE A 171 7.99 6.25 0.71
CA ILE A 171 9.21 5.48 0.87
C ILE A 171 9.52 4.78 -0.46
N GLY A 172 10.74 4.99 -0.93
CA GLY A 172 11.28 4.44 -2.17
C GLY A 172 12.29 3.32 -1.92
N PRO A 173 13.01 2.91 -2.98
CA PRO A 173 14.05 1.89 -2.87
C PRO A 173 15.29 2.42 -2.16
N VAL A 174 16.12 1.46 -1.71
CA VAL A 174 17.53 1.66 -1.44
C VAL A 174 18.27 1.75 -2.77
N TYR A 175 19.06 2.80 -2.96
CA TYR A 175 19.89 3.00 -4.15
C TYR A 175 21.34 2.52 -3.93
N SER A 176 22.05 2.34 -5.04
CA SER A 176 23.49 2.04 -5.05
C SER A 176 24.37 3.13 -4.42
N THR A 177 23.88 4.37 -4.35
CA THR A 177 24.54 5.54 -3.76
C THR A 177 23.48 6.47 -3.16
N ASN A 178 23.90 7.46 -2.35
CA ASN A 178 23.04 8.49 -1.80
C ASN A 178 22.13 9.18 -2.86
N PRO A 179 20.79 9.10 -2.75
CA PRO A 179 19.84 9.74 -3.66
C PRO A 179 20.00 11.26 -3.85
N ARG A 180 20.45 11.96 -2.79
CA ARG A 180 20.66 13.42 -2.83
C ARG A 180 21.83 13.81 -3.76
N GLU A 181 22.83 12.94 -3.86
CA GLU A 181 24.05 13.15 -4.66
C GLU A 181 23.91 12.67 -6.11
N ARG A 182 22.76 12.14 -6.53
CA ARG A 182 22.54 11.54 -7.86
C ARG A 182 22.97 12.43 -9.05
N LYS A 183 22.85 13.77 -8.89
CA LYS A 183 23.22 14.76 -9.93
C LYS A 183 24.75 14.91 -10.10
N SER A 184 25.54 14.52 -9.10
CA SER A 184 27.01 14.62 -9.10
C SER A 184 27.70 13.38 -9.70
N LEU A 185 26.94 12.35 -10.06
CA LEU A 185 27.48 11.08 -10.55
C LEU A 185 27.90 11.16 -12.02
N ARG A 186 29.18 10.87 -12.31
CA ARG A 186 29.76 10.90 -13.67
C ARG A 186 29.11 9.94 -14.67
N LYS A 187 28.41 8.90 -14.19
CA LYS A 187 27.71 7.90 -15.01
C LYS A 187 26.31 7.68 -14.43
N ALA A 188 25.27 7.99 -15.19
CA ALA A 188 23.89 7.79 -14.75
C ALA A 188 23.59 6.33 -14.36
N SER A 189 24.20 5.35 -15.03
CA SER A 189 24.08 3.92 -14.71
C SER A 189 24.71 3.49 -13.38
N ALA A 190 25.48 4.36 -12.72
CA ALA A 190 25.93 4.15 -11.35
C ALA A 190 24.82 4.39 -10.31
N PHE A 191 23.76 5.14 -10.67
CA PHE A 191 22.58 5.35 -9.84
C PHE A 191 21.48 4.38 -10.24
N ARG A 192 21.25 3.34 -9.42
CA ARG A 192 20.17 2.37 -9.65
C ARG A 192 19.56 1.92 -8.32
N PRO A 193 18.26 1.58 -8.31
CA PRO A 193 17.67 0.91 -7.16
C PRO A 193 18.29 -0.49 -7.00
N VAL A 194 18.48 -0.92 -5.76
CA VAL A 194 19.15 -2.18 -5.39
C VAL A 194 18.19 -3.08 -4.61
N SER A 195 17.43 -2.53 -3.66
CA SER A 195 16.43 -3.26 -2.90
C SER A 195 15.24 -2.37 -2.55
N LYS A 196 14.05 -2.97 -2.40
CA LYS A 196 12.85 -2.35 -1.83
C LYS A 196 11.86 -3.43 -1.44
N GLU A 197 11.19 -3.26 -0.33
CA GLU A 197 10.04 -4.06 0.09
C GLU A 197 9.08 -4.27 -1.11
N LEU A 198 8.64 -5.52 -1.31
CA LEU A 198 7.60 -5.81 -2.30
C LEU A 198 6.28 -5.31 -1.74
N VAL A 199 5.58 -4.49 -2.53
CA VAL A 199 4.40 -3.75 -2.07
C VAL A 199 3.19 -4.06 -2.93
N PHE A 200 2.01 -3.99 -2.31
CA PHE A 200 0.72 -4.09 -2.96
C PHE A 200 -0.16 -2.94 -2.48
N ASP A 201 -0.94 -2.36 -3.38
CA ASP A 201 -1.95 -1.34 -3.06
C ASP A 201 -3.33 -1.81 -3.54
N ILE A 202 -4.35 -1.47 -2.75
CA ILE A 202 -5.73 -1.92 -2.86
C ILE A 202 -6.62 -0.73 -2.47
N ASP A 203 -7.28 -0.10 -3.44
CA ASP A 203 -8.20 1.02 -3.19
C ASP A 203 -9.65 0.61 -3.45
N MET A 204 -10.57 1.04 -2.59
CA MET A 204 -12.01 0.84 -2.76
C MET A 204 -12.58 1.35 -4.09
N THR A 205 -11.96 2.32 -4.79
CA THR A 205 -12.47 2.77 -6.11
C THR A 205 -12.46 1.67 -7.16
N ASP A 206 -11.57 0.68 -7.06
CA ASP A 206 -11.53 -0.42 -8.03
C ASP A 206 -12.76 -1.33 -7.93
N TYR A 207 -13.59 -1.14 -6.89
CA TYR A 207 -14.82 -1.85 -6.60
C TYR A 207 -16.08 -0.99 -6.84
N ASP A 208 -15.96 0.25 -7.36
CA ASP A 208 -17.09 1.17 -7.63
C ASP A 208 -18.12 0.60 -8.64
N ASP A 209 -17.75 -0.40 -9.44
CA ASP A 209 -18.63 -1.11 -10.37
C ASP A 209 -19.51 -2.20 -9.71
N ILE A 210 -19.11 -2.70 -8.53
CA ILE A 210 -19.79 -3.79 -7.82
C ILE A 210 -20.32 -3.42 -6.44
N ARG A 211 -19.77 -2.38 -5.79
CA ARG A 211 -20.30 -1.84 -4.54
C ARG A 211 -21.46 -0.88 -4.80
N THR A 212 -22.33 -0.71 -3.82
CA THR A 212 -23.61 0.00 -3.96
C THR A 212 -23.88 0.99 -2.83
N CYS A 213 -23.30 0.74 -1.66
CA CYS A 213 -23.51 1.55 -0.46
C CYS A 213 -22.73 2.88 -0.43
N CYS A 214 -21.72 3.03 -1.29
CA CYS A 214 -20.80 4.16 -1.37
C CYS A 214 -20.24 4.30 -2.79
N THR A 215 -19.73 5.49 -3.15
CA THR A 215 -19.06 5.76 -4.43
C THR A 215 -17.78 6.57 -4.23
N GLY A 216 -16.81 6.42 -5.13
CA GLY A 216 -15.59 7.22 -5.17
C GLY A 216 -14.82 7.27 -3.85
N ALA A 217 -14.78 8.45 -3.22
CA ALA A 217 -14.00 8.70 -2.01
C ALA A 217 -14.55 8.03 -0.74
N SER A 218 -15.87 7.83 -0.68
CA SER A 218 -16.59 7.45 0.53
C SER A 218 -16.43 5.97 0.86
N ILE A 219 -16.46 5.63 2.15
CA ILE A 219 -16.48 4.26 2.66
C ILE A 219 -17.44 4.12 3.85
N CYS A 220 -17.92 2.90 4.07
CA CYS A 220 -18.58 2.45 5.28
C CYS A 220 -18.13 1.02 5.61
N LEU A 221 -18.54 0.49 6.78
CA LEU A 221 -18.17 -0.86 7.22
C LEU A 221 -18.58 -1.95 6.21
N SER A 222 -19.73 -1.81 5.54
CA SER A 222 -20.19 -2.80 4.56
C SER A 222 -19.23 -2.91 3.36
N CYS A 223 -18.86 -1.81 2.69
CA CYS A 223 -17.86 -1.92 1.63
C CYS A 223 -16.44 -2.19 2.15
N TRP A 224 -16.11 -1.89 3.41
CA TRP A 224 -14.80 -2.24 3.97
C TRP A 224 -14.51 -3.76 3.93
N THR A 225 -15.55 -4.59 3.93
CA THR A 225 -15.42 -6.05 3.70
C THR A 225 -14.67 -6.42 2.42
N PHE A 226 -14.67 -5.57 1.37
CA PHE A 226 -13.82 -5.76 0.19
C PHE A 226 -12.33 -5.74 0.53
N MET A 227 -11.88 -4.85 1.44
CA MET A 227 -10.50 -4.83 1.92
C MET A 227 -10.22 -6.06 2.79
N THR A 228 -11.15 -6.46 3.65
CA THR A 228 -11.02 -7.69 4.46
C THR A 228 -10.85 -8.93 3.58
N MET A 229 -11.65 -9.09 2.52
CA MET A 229 -11.52 -10.16 1.54
C MET A 229 -10.17 -10.12 0.82
N ALA A 230 -9.78 -8.93 0.35
CA ALA A 230 -8.53 -8.71 -0.37
C ALA A 230 -7.29 -9.04 0.47
N ILE A 231 -7.23 -8.54 1.71
CA ILE A 231 -6.15 -8.82 2.68
C ILE A 231 -6.05 -10.33 2.93
N LYS A 232 -7.18 -11.03 3.19
CA LYS A 232 -7.17 -12.48 3.44
C LYS A 232 -6.57 -13.26 2.28
N VAL A 233 -7.03 -13.01 1.06
CA VAL A 233 -6.57 -13.77 -0.12
C VAL A 233 -5.11 -13.49 -0.43
N VAL A 234 -4.67 -12.24 -0.35
CA VAL A 234 -3.28 -11.84 -0.65
C VAL A 234 -2.33 -12.29 0.46
N ASP A 235 -2.65 -12.10 1.74
CA ASP A 235 -1.79 -12.50 2.87
C ASP A 235 -1.58 -14.02 2.90
N VAL A 236 -2.65 -14.81 2.70
CA VAL A 236 -2.55 -16.27 2.60
C VAL A 236 -1.68 -16.70 1.42
N ALA A 237 -1.84 -16.09 0.24
CA ALA A 237 -1.01 -16.42 -0.92
C ALA A 237 0.48 -16.07 -0.71
N LEU A 238 0.76 -14.89 -0.15
CA LEU A 238 2.12 -14.46 0.19
C LEU A 238 2.78 -15.37 1.23
N ARG A 239 2.02 -15.88 2.21
CA ARG A 239 2.53 -16.81 3.24
C ARG A 239 2.66 -18.24 2.75
N GLU A 240 1.62 -18.81 2.16
CA GLU A 240 1.58 -20.25 1.80
C GLU A 240 2.25 -20.55 0.47
N ASP A 241 2.02 -19.72 -0.57
CA ASP A 241 2.51 -20.01 -1.92
C ASP A 241 3.95 -19.51 -2.10
N PHE A 242 4.24 -18.31 -1.55
CA PHE A 242 5.55 -17.68 -1.66
C PHE A 242 6.44 -17.85 -0.43
N GLY A 243 5.92 -18.29 0.72
CA GLY A 243 6.68 -18.51 1.95
C GLY A 243 7.11 -17.25 2.71
N PHE A 244 6.48 -16.09 2.48
CA PHE A 244 6.88 -14.83 3.13
C PHE A 244 6.40 -14.77 4.57
N LYS A 245 7.25 -14.24 5.46
CA LYS A 245 6.97 -14.16 6.91
C LYS A 245 6.57 -12.76 7.35
N HIS A 246 7.32 -11.76 6.91
CA HIS A 246 7.28 -10.39 7.41
C HIS A 246 6.44 -9.50 6.48
N ILE A 247 5.12 -9.70 6.53
CA ILE A 247 4.15 -8.92 5.77
C ILE A 247 3.48 -7.92 6.71
N LEU A 248 3.69 -6.62 6.47
CA LEU A 248 3.06 -5.52 7.21
C LEU A 248 1.91 -4.96 6.37
N TRP A 249 0.68 -5.15 6.82
CA TRP A 249 -0.50 -4.47 6.25
C TRP A 249 -0.74 -3.14 6.95
N VAL A 250 -1.12 -2.12 6.19
CA VAL A 250 -1.24 -0.73 6.65
C VAL A 250 -2.46 -0.08 6.02
N TYR A 251 -3.32 0.52 6.84
CA TYR A 251 -4.43 1.33 6.37
C TYR A 251 -3.93 2.58 5.64
N SER A 252 -4.46 2.89 4.45
CA SER A 252 -4.01 4.04 3.64
C SER A 252 -4.39 5.41 4.20
N GLY A 253 -5.08 5.44 5.35
CA GLY A 253 -5.61 6.64 6.01
C GLY A 253 -6.97 7.12 5.46
N ARG A 254 -7.52 6.45 4.43
CA ARG A 254 -8.87 6.74 3.91
C ARG A 254 -9.66 5.50 3.54
N ARG A 255 -9.33 4.81 2.44
CA ARG A 255 -10.23 3.84 1.78
C ARG A 255 -9.53 2.61 1.20
N GLY A 256 -8.28 2.38 1.57
CA GLY A 256 -7.48 1.28 1.01
C GLY A 256 -6.51 0.71 2.04
N ALA A 257 -5.77 -0.31 1.62
CA ALA A 257 -4.75 -0.95 2.42
C ALA A 257 -3.51 -1.24 1.59
N HIS A 258 -2.34 -0.96 2.15
CA HIS A 258 -1.04 -1.25 1.56
C HIS A 258 -0.43 -2.48 2.25
N ALA A 259 0.13 -3.41 1.48
CA ALA A 259 0.97 -4.48 2.04
C ALA A 259 2.45 -4.15 1.80
N TRP A 260 3.30 -4.41 2.78
CA TRP A 260 4.76 -4.31 2.69
C TRP A 260 5.37 -5.67 3.07
N VAL A 261 5.84 -6.41 2.06
CA VAL A 261 6.56 -7.68 2.23
C VAL A 261 8.04 -7.36 2.44
N CYS A 262 8.50 -7.62 3.67
CA CYS A 262 9.76 -7.11 4.20
C CYS A 262 10.88 -8.15 4.25
N ASP A 263 10.62 -9.44 3.99
CA ASP A 263 11.64 -10.50 3.92
C ASP A 263 12.80 -10.11 2.99
N LYS A 264 14.07 -10.34 3.39
CA LYS A 264 15.28 -10.01 2.58
C LYS A 264 15.16 -10.40 1.09
N ARG A 265 14.78 -11.65 0.82
CA ARG A 265 14.56 -12.17 -0.55
C ARG A 265 13.41 -11.50 -1.32
N ALA A 266 12.46 -10.86 -0.65
CA ALA A 266 11.43 -10.01 -1.26
C ALA A 266 12.00 -8.63 -1.60
N ARG A 267 12.81 -8.06 -0.68
CA ARG A 267 13.49 -6.77 -0.88
C ARG A 267 14.40 -6.79 -2.10
N GLU A 268 15.12 -7.89 -2.29
CA GLU A 268 16.11 -8.12 -3.35
C GLU A 268 15.50 -8.55 -4.71
N MET A 269 14.17 -8.69 -4.83
CA MET A 269 13.55 -9.07 -6.10
C MET A 269 13.75 -7.99 -7.17
N ASP A 270 14.23 -8.41 -8.34
CA ASP A 270 14.19 -7.60 -9.56
C ASP A 270 12.75 -7.43 -10.10
N ASP A 271 12.62 -6.49 -11.04
CA ASP A 271 11.37 -6.16 -11.72
C ASP A 271 10.69 -7.35 -12.44
N GLN A 272 11.43 -8.36 -12.91
CA GLN A 272 10.84 -9.53 -13.58
C GLN A 272 10.20 -10.47 -12.56
N ARG A 273 10.88 -10.74 -11.43
CA ARG A 273 10.33 -11.50 -10.30
C ARG A 273 9.13 -10.78 -9.70
N ARG A 274 9.20 -9.46 -9.51
CA ARG A 274 8.06 -8.62 -9.08
C ARG A 274 6.86 -8.72 -10.01
N ARG A 275 7.08 -8.58 -11.32
CA ARG A 275 6.02 -8.79 -12.34
C ARG A 275 5.39 -10.17 -12.23
N ALA A 276 6.18 -11.23 -12.02
CA ALA A 276 5.66 -12.59 -11.88
C ALA A 276 4.77 -12.76 -10.64
N VAL A 277 5.16 -12.22 -9.48
CA VAL A 277 4.34 -12.26 -8.25
C VAL A 277 3.06 -11.43 -8.42
N ALA A 278 3.16 -10.21 -8.98
CA ALA A 278 1.99 -9.37 -9.25
C ALA A 278 1.01 -10.07 -10.20
N SER A 279 1.49 -10.60 -11.32
CA SER A 279 0.64 -11.32 -12.30
C SER A 279 0.11 -12.67 -11.83
N TYR A 280 0.69 -13.27 -10.77
CA TYR A 280 0.13 -14.45 -10.11
C TYR A 280 -1.14 -14.12 -9.30
N LEU A 281 -1.15 -12.94 -8.68
CA LEU A 281 -2.28 -12.41 -7.90
C LEU A 281 -3.28 -11.58 -8.73
N GLU A 282 -2.94 -11.21 -9.96
CA GLU A 282 -3.78 -10.38 -10.84
C GLU A 282 -4.78 -11.25 -11.64
N LEU A 283 -5.98 -11.48 -11.07
CA LEU A 283 -7.06 -12.25 -11.73
C LEU A 283 -8.03 -11.37 -12.53
N VAL A 284 -8.54 -10.30 -11.93
CA VAL A 284 -9.58 -9.43 -12.51
C VAL A 284 -8.93 -8.49 -13.53
N LYS A 285 -9.35 -8.57 -14.80
CA LYS A 285 -8.76 -7.78 -15.89
C LYS A 285 -9.86 -7.15 -16.75
N GLY A 286 -9.73 -5.85 -17.00
CA GLY A 286 -10.69 -5.05 -17.78
C GLY A 286 -11.23 -3.86 -16.99
N GLY A 287 -11.48 -2.75 -17.70
CA GLY A 287 -11.96 -1.50 -17.10
C GLY A 287 -13.46 -1.49 -16.79
N ALA A 288 -14.06 -0.29 -16.71
CA ALA A 288 -15.49 -0.10 -16.50
C ALA A 288 -16.37 -0.42 -17.75
N GLN A 289 -15.75 -0.74 -18.89
CA GLN A 289 -16.47 -1.16 -20.10
C GLN A 289 -16.95 -2.61 -19.94
N GLY A 290 -18.23 -2.85 -20.23
CA GLY A 290 -18.93 -4.09 -19.87
C GLY A 290 -18.39 -5.36 -20.54
N GLY A 291 -18.49 -6.47 -19.81
CA GLY A 291 -18.00 -7.79 -20.23
C GLY A 291 -17.50 -8.63 -19.04
N LYS A 292 -17.18 -9.90 -19.29
CA LYS A 292 -16.67 -10.84 -18.28
C LYS A 292 -15.22 -10.53 -17.90
N LYS A 293 -14.98 -10.09 -16.67
CA LYS A 293 -13.66 -9.60 -16.18
C LYS A 293 -12.75 -10.71 -15.66
N VAL A 294 -13.31 -11.90 -15.41
CA VAL A 294 -12.60 -13.05 -14.85
C VAL A 294 -12.66 -14.23 -15.82
N ASN A 295 -11.51 -14.64 -16.35
CA ASN A 295 -11.38 -15.75 -17.31
C ASN A 295 -10.21 -16.69 -16.93
N PRO A 296 -10.32 -17.42 -15.80
CA PRO A 296 -9.28 -18.33 -15.34
C PRO A 296 -9.17 -19.57 -16.22
N LYS A 297 -7.97 -20.13 -16.32
CA LYS A 297 -7.76 -21.44 -16.95
C LYS A 297 -8.37 -22.55 -16.08
N ARG A 298 -8.80 -23.64 -16.74
CA ARG A 298 -9.34 -24.85 -16.10
C ARG A 298 -8.38 -26.04 -16.29
N PRO A 299 -8.25 -26.97 -15.32
CA PRO A 299 -8.79 -26.88 -13.95
C PRO A 299 -8.23 -25.65 -13.20
N LEU A 300 -8.94 -25.19 -12.17
CA LEU A 300 -8.52 -24.01 -11.42
C LEU A 300 -7.14 -24.24 -10.78
N HIS A 301 -6.30 -23.20 -10.81
CA HIS A 301 -5.05 -23.19 -10.07
C HIS A 301 -5.34 -23.29 -8.56
N PRO A 302 -4.56 -24.03 -7.74
CA PRO A 302 -4.83 -24.22 -6.32
C PRO A 302 -5.07 -22.93 -5.53
N HIS A 303 -4.31 -21.87 -5.82
CA HIS A 303 -4.54 -20.53 -5.25
C HIS A 303 -5.96 -20.01 -5.48
N LEU A 304 -6.53 -20.19 -6.68
CA LEU A 304 -7.88 -19.73 -7.01
C LEU A 304 -8.96 -20.59 -6.34
N ASP A 305 -8.73 -21.90 -6.20
CA ASP A 305 -9.65 -22.79 -5.46
C ASP A 305 -9.66 -22.48 -3.96
N ARG A 306 -8.48 -22.28 -3.35
CA ARG A 306 -8.35 -21.78 -1.97
C ARG A 306 -8.99 -20.40 -1.81
N SER A 307 -8.81 -19.49 -2.77
CA SER A 307 -9.45 -18.17 -2.77
C SER A 307 -10.96 -18.28 -2.80
N LEU A 308 -11.54 -19.13 -3.65
CA LEU A 308 -12.99 -19.40 -3.64
C LEU A 308 -13.48 -19.88 -2.28
N ASN A 309 -12.75 -20.77 -1.61
CA ASN A 309 -13.12 -21.25 -0.28
C ASN A 309 -13.09 -20.14 0.79
N ILE A 310 -12.11 -19.23 0.74
CA ILE A 310 -12.05 -18.04 1.61
C ILE A 310 -13.21 -17.07 1.36
N LEU A 311 -13.56 -16.86 0.09
CA LEU A 311 -14.49 -15.81 -0.35
C LEU A 311 -15.97 -16.26 -0.35
N ARG A 312 -16.25 -17.56 -0.27
CA ARG A 312 -17.61 -18.13 -0.42
C ARG A 312 -18.63 -17.59 0.58
N SER A 313 -18.24 -17.40 1.83
CA SER A 313 -19.12 -16.85 2.88
C SER A 313 -19.40 -15.36 2.66
N HIS A 314 -18.34 -14.58 2.41
CA HIS A 314 -18.44 -13.14 2.10
C HIS A 314 -19.27 -12.86 0.84
N PHE A 315 -19.23 -13.74 -0.16
CA PHE A 315 -20.12 -13.65 -1.31
C PHE A 315 -21.59 -13.75 -0.88
N GLN A 316 -21.94 -14.68 0.02
CA GLN A 316 -23.31 -14.82 0.50
C GLN A 316 -23.77 -13.66 1.39
N THR A 317 -22.93 -13.18 2.30
CA THR A 317 -23.28 -12.09 3.23
C THR A 317 -23.06 -10.71 2.60
N SER A 318 -21.80 -10.36 2.36
CA SER A 318 -21.41 -9.01 1.96
C SER A 318 -21.85 -8.70 0.53
N ILE A 319 -21.73 -9.62 -0.43
CA ILE A 319 -22.17 -9.34 -1.81
C ILE A 319 -23.69 -9.50 -1.98
N LEU A 320 -24.25 -10.69 -1.71
CA LEU A 320 -25.65 -10.98 -2.06
C LEU A 320 -26.70 -10.34 -1.14
N LEU A 321 -26.35 -10.00 0.12
CA LEU A 321 -27.28 -9.38 1.08
C LEU A 321 -26.99 -7.91 1.34
N GLU A 322 -25.73 -7.55 1.63
CA GLU A 322 -25.42 -6.15 1.98
C GLU A 322 -25.28 -5.23 0.76
N GLN A 323 -24.53 -5.64 -0.26
CA GLN A 323 -24.35 -4.83 -1.47
C GLN A 323 -25.54 -4.95 -2.44
N ASP A 324 -26.22 -6.10 -2.52
CA ASP A 324 -27.35 -6.34 -3.45
C ASP A 324 -27.09 -5.81 -4.89
N PRO A 325 -25.95 -6.15 -5.54
CA PRO A 325 -25.48 -5.49 -6.76
C PRO A 325 -26.41 -5.69 -7.96
N TRP A 326 -27.24 -6.73 -7.96
CA TRP A 326 -28.15 -7.09 -9.05
C TRP A 326 -29.59 -6.63 -8.79
N ALA A 327 -29.84 -5.74 -7.83
CA ALA A 327 -31.10 -5.02 -7.73
C ALA A 327 -31.38 -4.19 -9.00
N GLY A 328 -32.65 -4.19 -9.45
CA GLY A 328 -33.08 -3.45 -10.64
C GLY A 328 -32.35 -3.83 -11.93
N SER A 329 -32.05 -2.84 -12.77
CA SER A 329 -31.47 -3.01 -14.11
C SER A 329 -30.07 -3.64 -14.14
N ARG A 330 -29.32 -3.61 -13.03
CA ARG A 330 -27.98 -4.21 -12.93
C ARG A 330 -27.97 -5.74 -13.02
N SER A 331 -29.13 -6.40 -12.91
CA SER A 331 -29.21 -7.85 -13.17
C SER A 331 -28.91 -8.24 -14.61
N ALA A 332 -28.92 -7.31 -15.56
CA ALA A 332 -28.49 -7.58 -16.95
C ALA A 332 -27.04 -8.09 -17.01
N HIS A 333 -26.11 -7.48 -16.26
CA HIS A 333 -24.71 -7.92 -16.20
C HIS A 333 -24.57 -9.37 -15.69
N LEU A 334 -25.36 -9.76 -14.68
CA LEU A 334 -25.39 -11.15 -14.20
C LEU A 334 -25.84 -12.12 -15.30
N LEU A 335 -26.81 -11.75 -16.14
CA LEU A 335 -27.21 -12.58 -17.28
C LEU A 335 -26.07 -12.75 -18.28
N ASP A 336 -25.29 -11.69 -18.54
CA ASP A 336 -24.19 -11.70 -19.51
C ASP A 336 -23.01 -12.57 -19.06
N LEU A 337 -22.89 -12.88 -17.77
CA LEU A 337 -21.91 -13.80 -17.21
C LEU A 337 -22.34 -15.29 -17.28
N LEU A 338 -23.57 -15.60 -17.69
CA LEU A 338 -24.09 -16.97 -17.77
C LEU A 338 -23.91 -17.56 -19.20
N PRO A 339 -23.59 -18.86 -19.33
CA PRO A 339 -23.21 -19.44 -20.62
C PRO A 339 -24.38 -19.87 -21.53
N ASP A 340 -25.55 -20.17 -20.97
CA ASP A 340 -26.69 -20.71 -21.73
C ASP A 340 -27.74 -19.63 -22.03
N GLN A 341 -28.09 -19.46 -23.30
CA GLN A 341 -29.00 -18.41 -23.77
C GLN A 341 -30.47 -18.65 -23.35
N THR A 342 -30.89 -19.91 -23.23
CA THR A 342 -32.25 -20.27 -22.79
C THR A 342 -32.41 -19.97 -21.29
N LEU A 343 -31.40 -20.31 -20.49
CA LEU A 343 -31.31 -19.93 -19.07
C LEU A 343 -31.37 -18.40 -18.91
N ARG A 344 -30.58 -17.65 -19.69
CA ARG A 344 -30.59 -16.17 -19.67
C ARG A 344 -31.97 -15.61 -19.97
N ALA A 345 -32.64 -16.09 -21.03
CA ALA A 345 -33.98 -15.64 -21.41
C ALA A 345 -35.05 -15.98 -20.35
N ALA A 346 -34.97 -17.16 -19.73
CA ALA A 346 -35.89 -17.57 -18.67
C ALA A 346 -35.70 -16.76 -17.38
N LEU A 347 -34.45 -16.48 -16.99
CA LEU A 347 -34.11 -15.62 -15.85
C LEU A 347 -34.53 -14.16 -16.10
N ALA A 348 -34.25 -13.61 -17.29
CA ALA A 348 -34.68 -12.28 -17.69
C ALA A 348 -36.20 -12.10 -17.50
N LYS A 349 -37.01 -12.96 -18.17
CA LYS A 349 -38.47 -12.94 -18.05
C LYS A 349 -38.97 -13.04 -16.60
N LYS A 350 -38.31 -13.86 -15.77
CA LYS A 350 -38.65 -14.02 -14.35
C LYS A 350 -38.33 -12.77 -13.54
N TRP A 351 -37.20 -12.12 -13.80
CA TRP A 351 -36.77 -10.92 -13.08
C TRP A 351 -37.50 -9.65 -13.56
N ASP A 352 -37.84 -9.56 -14.85
CA ASP A 352 -38.70 -8.50 -15.40
C ASP A 352 -40.11 -8.54 -14.77
N SER A 353 -40.63 -9.75 -14.47
CA SER A 353 -41.90 -9.92 -13.76
C SER A 353 -41.84 -9.59 -12.25
N ALA A 354 -40.63 -9.42 -11.69
CA ALA A 354 -40.41 -9.08 -10.29
C ALA A 354 -39.15 -8.19 -10.11
N PRO A 355 -39.17 -6.91 -10.55
CA PRO A 355 -37.97 -6.07 -10.63
C PRO A 355 -37.27 -5.84 -9.28
N SER A 356 -38.04 -5.83 -8.18
CA SER A 356 -37.57 -5.68 -6.79
C SER A 356 -36.96 -6.95 -6.18
N ARG A 357 -36.81 -8.04 -6.95
CA ARG A 357 -36.26 -9.31 -6.47
C ARG A 357 -34.76 -9.17 -6.11
N PRO A 358 -34.34 -9.49 -4.87
CA PRO A 358 -32.99 -9.22 -4.41
C PRO A 358 -31.96 -10.18 -5.02
N SER A 359 -30.69 -9.80 -5.00
CA SER A 359 -29.54 -10.53 -5.57
C SER A 359 -29.43 -11.96 -5.03
N SER A 360 -29.67 -12.16 -3.73
CA SER A 360 -29.72 -13.49 -3.11
C SER A 360 -30.78 -14.41 -3.75
N SER A 361 -31.97 -13.89 -4.05
CA SER A 361 -33.03 -14.64 -4.73
C SER A 361 -32.75 -14.83 -6.23
N LYS A 362 -32.18 -13.82 -6.90
CA LYS A 362 -31.72 -13.94 -8.29
C LYS A 362 -30.65 -15.02 -8.42
N TRP A 363 -29.71 -15.11 -7.48
CA TRP A 363 -28.68 -16.15 -7.43
C TRP A 363 -29.24 -17.57 -7.25
N ALA A 364 -30.22 -17.72 -6.35
CA ALA A 364 -30.92 -18.98 -6.12
C ALA A 364 -31.78 -19.42 -7.32
N ASP A 365 -32.35 -18.47 -8.07
CA ASP A 365 -33.14 -18.76 -9.27
C ASP A 365 -32.32 -19.48 -10.36
N ILE A 366 -31.02 -19.21 -10.45
CA ILE A 366 -30.11 -19.87 -11.39
C ILE A 366 -30.12 -21.39 -11.15
N ASP A 367 -29.93 -21.81 -9.90
CA ASP A 367 -29.88 -23.23 -9.54
C ASP A 367 -31.27 -23.88 -9.62
N ALA A 368 -32.32 -23.15 -9.23
CA ALA A 368 -33.70 -23.63 -9.27
C ALA A 368 -34.19 -23.87 -10.71
N LEU A 369 -33.87 -22.98 -11.66
CA LEU A 369 -34.17 -23.20 -13.07
C LEU A 369 -33.27 -24.29 -13.66
N ALA A 370 -31.97 -24.28 -13.39
CA ALA A 370 -31.04 -25.31 -13.87
C ALA A 370 -31.49 -26.73 -13.47
N SER A 371 -31.98 -26.88 -12.25
CA SER A 371 -32.44 -28.17 -11.69
C SER A 371 -33.84 -28.59 -12.16
N SER A 372 -34.60 -27.70 -12.82
CA SER A 372 -35.99 -27.97 -13.23
C SER A 372 -36.14 -28.96 -14.40
N GLY A 373 -35.03 -29.39 -15.02
CA GLY A 373 -35.03 -30.31 -16.16
C GLY A 373 -35.52 -29.70 -17.49
N ALA A 374 -36.00 -28.44 -17.49
CA ALA A 374 -36.56 -27.77 -18.66
C ALA A 374 -35.51 -27.31 -19.71
N MET A 375 -34.21 -27.50 -19.46
CA MET A 375 -33.11 -27.04 -20.32
C MET A 375 -32.19 -28.20 -20.67
N SER A 376 -32.45 -28.85 -21.81
CA SER A 376 -31.66 -29.98 -22.32
C SER A 376 -30.28 -29.60 -22.86
N SER A 377 -30.02 -28.31 -23.14
CA SER A 377 -28.72 -27.77 -23.59
C SER A 377 -27.74 -27.49 -22.45
N LEU A 378 -28.22 -27.42 -21.20
CA LEU A 378 -27.46 -26.88 -20.08
C LEU A 378 -26.42 -27.89 -19.58
N ASN A 379 -25.13 -27.60 -19.78
CA ASN A 379 -24.05 -28.39 -19.20
C ASN A 379 -23.82 -27.97 -17.72
N PRO A 380 -24.02 -28.88 -16.74
CA PRO A 380 -23.88 -28.54 -15.32
C PRO A 380 -22.46 -28.09 -14.94
N THR A 381 -21.43 -28.60 -15.63
CA THR A 381 -20.03 -28.22 -15.39
C THR A 381 -19.78 -26.78 -15.80
N THR A 382 -20.23 -26.35 -16.99
CA THR A 382 -20.02 -24.98 -17.46
C THR A 382 -20.82 -23.97 -16.64
N LEU A 383 -22.02 -24.34 -16.15
CA LEU A 383 -22.77 -23.49 -15.23
C LEU A 383 -22.05 -23.35 -13.87
N ARG A 384 -21.57 -24.46 -13.28
CA ARG A 384 -20.79 -24.42 -12.03
C ARG A 384 -19.55 -23.53 -12.17
N GLU A 385 -18.84 -23.68 -13.28
CA GLU A 385 -17.67 -22.89 -13.62
C GLU A 385 -17.98 -21.40 -13.81
N ALA A 386 -19.08 -21.06 -14.51
CA ALA A 386 -19.54 -19.68 -14.61
C ALA A 386 -19.89 -19.09 -13.23
N LYS A 387 -20.54 -19.86 -12.36
CA LYS A 387 -20.82 -19.41 -10.98
C LYS A 387 -19.55 -19.19 -10.16
N GLN A 388 -18.50 -20.01 -10.34
CA GLN A 388 -17.19 -19.78 -9.72
C GLN A 388 -16.54 -18.48 -10.23
N ASP A 389 -16.60 -18.22 -11.53
CA ASP A 389 -16.05 -16.98 -12.11
C ASP A 389 -16.82 -15.73 -11.63
N ILE A 390 -18.14 -15.81 -11.50
CA ILE A 390 -18.97 -14.73 -10.93
C ILE A 390 -18.61 -14.46 -9.47
N VAL A 391 -18.42 -15.50 -8.65
CA VAL A 391 -17.95 -15.31 -7.25
C VAL A 391 -16.63 -14.54 -7.25
N LEU A 392 -15.65 -14.97 -8.06
CA LEU A 392 -14.35 -14.32 -8.16
C LEU A 392 -14.45 -12.87 -8.67
N GLU A 393 -15.26 -12.57 -9.69
CA GLU A 393 -15.42 -11.20 -10.23
C GLU A 393 -15.94 -10.20 -9.19
N TYR A 394 -16.77 -10.69 -8.25
CA TYR A 394 -17.40 -9.91 -7.19
C TYR A 394 -16.68 -9.93 -5.84
N THR A 395 -15.65 -10.75 -5.63
CA THR A 395 -15.00 -10.89 -4.31
C THR A 395 -13.48 -10.97 -4.32
N TYR A 396 -12.87 -11.32 -5.45
CA TYR A 396 -11.42 -11.49 -5.53
C TYR A 396 -10.69 -10.11 -5.51
N PRO A 397 -9.54 -9.99 -4.82
CA PRO A 397 -8.77 -8.75 -4.75
C PRO A 397 -8.52 -8.10 -6.11
N ARG A 398 -8.82 -6.80 -6.17
CA ARG A 398 -8.43 -5.88 -7.23
C ARG A 398 -7.22 -5.10 -6.74
N LEU A 399 -6.09 -5.26 -7.43
CA LEU A 399 -4.79 -4.72 -7.03
C LEU A 399 -4.36 -3.66 -8.04
N ASP A 400 -3.78 -2.55 -7.58
CA ASP A 400 -2.94 -1.74 -8.47
C ASP A 400 -1.61 -2.49 -8.67
N ALA A 401 -1.60 -3.33 -9.71
CA ALA A 401 -0.46 -4.15 -10.02
C ALA A 401 0.77 -3.33 -10.47
N GLU A 402 0.62 -2.09 -10.97
CA GLU A 402 1.78 -1.26 -11.36
C GLU A 402 2.61 -0.81 -10.16
N VAL A 403 1.98 -0.61 -8.99
CA VAL A 403 2.65 -0.38 -7.70
C VAL A 403 3.60 -1.53 -7.34
N SER A 404 3.22 -2.76 -7.68
CA SER A 404 3.97 -3.98 -7.36
C SER A 404 5.12 -4.28 -8.32
N LYS A 405 5.00 -3.89 -9.60
CA LYS A 405 5.81 -4.40 -10.72
C LYS A 405 7.23 -3.84 -10.84
N LYS A 406 7.55 -2.71 -10.20
CA LYS A 406 8.85 -2.02 -10.36
C LYS A 406 9.52 -1.71 -9.02
N LEU A 407 10.83 -1.93 -8.97
CA LEU A 407 11.66 -1.68 -7.77
C LEU A 407 11.64 -0.20 -7.34
N ASN A 408 11.49 0.74 -8.27
CA ASN A 408 11.55 2.19 -8.01
C ASN A 408 10.21 2.87 -7.66
N HIS A 409 9.14 2.09 -7.42
CA HIS A 409 7.84 2.66 -7.04
C HIS A 409 7.86 3.21 -5.60
N LEU A 410 7.36 4.43 -5.43
CA LEU A 410 7.23 5.15 -4.15
C LEU A 410 5.85 4.87 -3.55
N LEU A 411 5.78 4.47 -2.27
CA LEU A 411 4.49 4.22 -1.60
C LEU A 411 4.43 4.93 -0.24
N LYS A 412 3.26 5.43 0.14
CA LYS A 412 3.07 6.25 1.36
C LYS A 412 3.57 5.51 2.61
N SER A 413 4.36 6.21 3.43
CA SER A 413 4.86 5.68 4.70
C SER A 413 3.72 5.25 5.64
N PRO A 414 3.91 4.14 6.39
CA PRO A 414 3.15 3.89 7.62
C PRO A 414 3.20 5.11 8.55
N PHE A 415 2.14 5.26 9.34
CA PHE A 415 1.92 6.36 10.29
C PHE A 415 1.89 7.78 9.70
N CYS A 416 1.89 7.99 8.38
CA CYS A 416 1.53 9.31 7.83
C CYS A 416 0.09 9.68 8.21
N VAL A 417 -0.20 10.98 8.40
CA VAL A 417 -1.57 11.49 8.44
C VAL A 417 -2.10 11.57 7.01
N HIS A 418 -3.36 11.18 6.79
CA HIS A 418 -4.01 11.37 5.49
C HIS A 418 -4.68 12.76 5.45
N PRO A 419 -4.28 13.67 4.53
CA PRO A 419 -4.66 15.09 4.61
C PRO A 419 -6.17 15.34 4.48
N GLY A 420 -6.89 14.53 3.69
CA GLY A 420 -8.34 14.65 3.51
C GLY A 420 -9.21 13.96 4.57
N THR A 421 -8.64 13.39 5.63
CA THR A 421 -9.38 12.67 6.68
C THR A 421 -8.83 12.89 8.09
N GLY A 422 -7.60 13.37 8.23
CA GLY A 422 -6.89 13.47 9.49
C GLY A 422 -6.46 12.14 10.11
N ARG A 423 -6.88 10.99 9.57
CA ARG A 423 -6.59 9.67 10.12
C ARG A 423 -5.13 9.26 9.91
N VAL A 424 -4.56 8.58 10.89
CA VAL A 424 -3.21 8.02 10.83
C VAL A 424 -3.21 6.73 9.99
N CYS A 425 -2.19 6.53 9.15
CA CYS A 425 -2.00 5.33 8.34
C CYS A 425 -1.45 4.17 9.20
N VAL A 426 -2.30 3.62 10.07
CA VAL A 426 -1.92 2.61 11.07
C VAL A 426 -1.77 1.19 10.48
N PRO A 427 -0.92 0.33 11.07
CA PRO A 427 -0.89 -1.10 10.77
C PRO A 427 -2.23 -1.82 11.02
N ILE A 428 -2.47 -2.88 10.25
CA ILE A 428 -3.63 -3.78 10.36
C ILE A 428 -3.15 -5.15 10.85
N ASP A 429 -3.76 -5.67 11.92
CA ASP A 429 -3.45 -7.00 12.45
C ASP A 429 -4.21 -8.08 11.66
N THR A 430 -3.50 -8.81 10.79
CA THR A 430 -4.12 -9.82 9.91
C THR A 430 -4.70 -11.02 10.65
N ARG A 431 -4.31 -11.26 11.91
CA ARG A 431 -4.84 -12.35 12.75
C ARG A 431 -6.31 -12.13 13.13
N LYS A 432 -6.79 -10.89 12.99
CA LYS A 432 -8.14 -10.44 13.34
C LYS A 432 -8.60 -9.32 12.42
N VAL A 433 -8.38 -9.50 11.12
CA VAL A 433 -8.63 -8.49 10.07
C VAL A 433 -10.11 -8.06 9.98
N GLU A 434 -11.03 -8.90 10.43
CA GLU A 434 -12.47 -8.62 10.55
C GLU A 434 -12.82 -7.61 11.64
N GLU A 435 -11.97 -7.46 12.68
CA GLU A 435 -12.16 -6.48 13.76
C GLU A 435 -11.68 -5.06 13.37
N PHE A 436 -11.02 -4.89 12.23
CA PHE A 436 -10.44 -3.61 11.85
C PHE A 436 -11.50 -2.62 11.33
N ASP A 437 -11.86 -1.64 12.15
CA ASP A 437 -12.71 -0.52 11.77
C ASP A 437 -11.89 0.67 11.20
N PRO A 438 -11.98 0.97 9.89
CA PRO A 438 -11.29 2.12 9.29
C PRO A 438 -11.89 3.48 9.72
N LEU A 439 -13.10 3.51 10.25
CA LEU A 439 -13.78 4.73 10.70
C LEU A 439 -13.34 5.10 12.13
N GLY A 440 -13.12 4.11 12.98
CA GLY A 440 -12.58 4.22 14.34
C GLY A 440 -11.06 4.46 14.45
N VAL A 441 -10.31 4.39 13.34
CA VAL A 441 -8.89 4.79 13.34
C VAL A 441 -8.75 6.26 13.75
N PRO A 442 -7.88 6.59 14.75
CA PRO A 442 -7.81 7.92 15.31
C PRO A 442 -7.26 8.97 14.32
N THR A 443 -7.74 10.20 14.49
CA THR A 443 -7.27 11.38 13.76
C THR A 443 -6.18 12.12 14.53
N VAL A 444 -5.33 12.84 13.83
CA VAL A 444 -4.23 13.64 14.41
C VAL A 444 -4.70 14.63 15.49
N THR A 445 -5.88 15.24 15.34
CA THR A 445 -6.41 16.17 16.34
C THR A 445 -7.00 15.46 17.56
N GLN A 446 -7.59 14.27 17.39
CA GLN A 446 -7.97 13.41 18.52
C GLN A 446 -6.75 13.01 19.35
N LEU A 447 -5.69 12.52 18.70
CA LEU A 447 -4.47 12.09 19.39
C LEU A 447 -3.80 13.22 20.18
N LEU A 448 -3.80 14.45 19.65
CA LEU A 448 -3.23 15.60 20.37
C LEU A 448 -4.10 16.00 21.56
N GLY A 449 -5.44 15.98 21.42
CA GLY A 449 -6.36 16.21 22.53
C GLY A 449 -6.28 15.13 23.62
N GLU A 450 -6.11 13.86 23.25
CA GLU A 450 -5.89 12.76 24.21
C GLU A 450 -4.63 12.97 25.08
N ILE A 451 -3.57 13.57 24.53
CA ILE A 451 -2.39 13.91 25.36
C ILE A 451 -2.71 15.06 26.31
N ASP A 452 -3.36 16.12 25.83
CA ASP A 452 -3.72 17.28 26.67
C ASP A 452 -4.71 16.89 27.79
N ASP A 453 -5.58 15.91 27.52
CA ASP A 453 -6.47 15.28 28.51
C ASP A 453 -5.67 14.44 29.52
N TRP A 454 -4.74 13.58 29.07
CA TRP A 454 -3.88 12.77 29.93
C TRP A 454 -2.98 13.64 30.82
N ASP A 455 -2.34 14.68 30.26
CA ASP A 455 -1.48 15.60 31.00
C ASP A 455 -2.32 16.40 32.04
N ARG A 456 -3.59 16.71 31.76
CA ARG A 456 -4.50 17.35 32.73
C ARG A 456 -4.89 16.40 33.87
N GLU A 457 -5.16 15.13 33.58
CA GLU A 457 -5.61 14.16 34.58
C GLU A 457 -4.48 13.67 35.49
N ASN A 458 -3.26 13.53 34.96
CA ASN A 458 -2.11 13.02 35.71
C ASN A 458 -1.28 14.12 36.41
N GLY A 459 -1.78 15.37 36.42
CA GLY A 459 -1.08 16.50 37.03
C GLY A 459 0.17 16.88 36.23
N GLY A 460 -0.04 17.48 35.06
CA GLY A 460 0.94 17.68 34.01
C GLY A 460 2.34 18.04 34.51
N GLU A 461 3.33 17.34 33.96
CA GLU A 461 4.73 17.22 34.42
C GLU A 461 5.45 18.58 34.65
N GLU A 462 5.07 19.32 35.69
CA GLU A 462 5.98 20.27 36.34
C GLU A 462 7.13 19.45 36.92
N ALA A 463 8.35 19.78 36.48
CA ALA A 463 9.53 18.95 36.68
C ALA A 463 9.92 18.78 38.15
N GLY A 464 9.34 17.76 38.79
CA GLY A 464 9.84 17.19 40.03
C GLY A 464 11.18 16.50 39.78
N ASP A 465 12.24 17.03 40.37
CA ASP A 465 13.58 16.45 40.35
C ASP A 465 13.58 15.04 40.97
N GLY A 466 13.55 13.99 40.13
CA GLY A 466 13.48 12.61 40.63
C GLY A 466 13.04 11.52 39.63
N SER A 467 13.96 11.14 38.73
CA SER A 467 14.13 9.76 38.19
C SER A 467 12.95 8.97 37.58
N GLN A 468 11.74 9.51 37.41
CA GLN A 468 10.68 8.83 36.68
C GLN A 468 10.92 8.88 35.16
N LYS A 469 10.93 7.72 34.49
CA LYS A 469 11.06 7.64 33.02
C LYS A 469 9.86 8.36 32.38
N LYS A 470 10.12 9.46 31.67
CA LYS A 470 9.09 10.22 30.94
C LYS A 470 8.38 9.32 29.93
N VAL A 471 7.05 9.19 30.07
CA VAL A 471 6.23 8.35 29.19
C VAL A 471 6.16 8.99 27.79
N PRO A 472 6.51 8.28 26.70
CA PRO A 472 6.38 8.80 25.35
C PRO A 472 4.95 9.22 25.03
N ASP A 473 4.75 10.39 24.39
CA ASP A 473 3.40 10.94 24.20
C ASP A 473 2.46 9.99 23.41
N TRP A 474 2.96 9.20 22.46
CA TRP A 474 2.15 8.20 21.76
C TRP A 474 1.61 7.09 22.66
N GLU A 475 2.25 6.80 23.81
CA GLU A 475 1.76 5.84 24.81
C GLU A 475 0.60 6.38 25.66
N LYS A 476 0.36 7.70 25.63
CA LYS A 476 -0.78 8.35 26.30
C LYS A 476 -2.07 8.29 25.47
N THR A 477 -2.00 7.76 24.24
CA THR A 477 -3.04 7.89 23.21
C THR A 477 -3.54 6.56 22.66
N SER A 478 -4.67 6.61 21.96
CA SER A 478 -5.24 5.54 21.13
C SER A 478 -4.33 5.10 19.97
N MET A 479 -3.21 5.80 19.72
CA MET A 479 -2.15 5.35 18.81
C MET A 479 -1.30 4.20 19.39
N LYS A 480 -1.24 4.04 20.73
CA LYS A 480 -0.44 3.04 21.45
C LYS A 480 -0.51 1.62 20.88
N PRO A 481 -1.69 0.97 20.72
CA PRO A 481 -1.78 -0.41 20.24
C PRO A 481 -1.17 -0.60 18.84
N TYR A 482 -1.27 0.43 17.98
CA TYR A 482 -0.74 0.39 16.62
C TYR A 482 0.79 0.52 16.57
N VAL A 483 1.36 1.36 17.45
CA VAL A 483 2.82 1.49 17.59
C VAL A 483 3.41 0.24 18.24
N GLU A 484 2.75 -0.34 19.23
CA GLU A 484 3.18 -1.62 19.85
C GLU A 484 3.14 -2.78 18.86
N PHE A 485 2.07 -2.90 18.05
CA PHE A 485 2.02 -3.90 16.98
C PHE A 485 3.19 -3.73 15.99
N PHE A 486 3.50 -2.50 15.59
CA PHE A 486 4.62 -2.22 14.70
C PHE A 486 5.98 -2.52 15.35
N ARG A 487 6.17 -2.16 16.62
CA ARG A 487 7.39 -2.47 17.41
C ARG A 487 7.65 -3.97 17.45
N LEU A 488 6.62 -4.78 17.72
CA LEU A 488 6.71 -6.23 17.73
C LEU A 488 7.00 -6.81 16.34
N PHE A 489 6.38 -6.28 15.29
CA PHE A 489 6.68 -6.65 13.89
C PHE A 489 8.15 -6.39 13.54
N VAL A 490 8.66 -5.21 13.87
CA VAL A 490 10.06 -4.81 13.62
C VAL A 490 11.04 -5.65 14.42
N ALA A 491 10.76 -5.93 15.70
CA ALA A 491 11.57 -6.84 16.50
C ALA A 491 11.64 -8.26 15.90
N GLY A 492 10.51 -8.76 15.37
CA GLY A 492 10.44 -10.02 14.64
C GLY A 492 11.30 -10.02 13.36
N LEU A 493 11.25 -8.94 12.57
CA LEU A 493 12.08 -8.78 11.37
C LEU A 493 13.58 -8.76 11.72
N LEU A 494 13.99 -7.91 12.66
CA LEU A 494 15.40 -7.80 13.07
C LEU A 494 15.98 -9.11 13.62
N LYS A 495 15.15 -9.96 14.25
CA LYS A 495 15.55 -11.29 14.71
C LYS A 495 15.87 -12.24 13.54
N GLU A 496 15.06 -12.23 12.49
CA GLU A 496 15.30 -13.06 11.29
C GLU A 496 16.52 -12.55 10.50
N GLU A 497 16.72 -11.23 10.37
CA GLU A 497 17.92 -10.66 9.71
C GLU A 497 19.22 -11.11 10.39
N ARG A 498 19.30 -11.04 11.73
CA ARG A 498 20.45 -11.57 12.50
C ARG A 498 20.63 -13.08 12.30
N GLY A 499 19.53 -13.84 12.26
CA GLY A 499 19.55 -15.28 12.00
C GLY A 499 20.06 -15.63 10.59
N GLY A 500 19.71 -14.82 9.59
CA GLY A 500 20.20 -14.93 8.21
C GLY A 500 21.72 -14.77 8.14
N VAL A 501 22.26 -13.70 8.73
CA VAL A 501 23.73 -13.47 8.78
C VAL A 501 24.47 -14.61 9.48
N LYS A 502 23.89 -15.20 10.53
CA LYS A 502 24.50 -16.37 11.20
C LYS A 502 24.54 -17.60 10.27
N ARG A 503 23.44 -17.90 9.56
CA ARG A 503 23.40 -19.02 8.58
C ARG A 503 24.35 -18.80 7.41
N GLU A 504 24.37 -17.60 6.84
CA GLU A 504 25.31 -17.24 5.75
C GLU A 504 26.77 -17.43 6.17
N ARG A 505 27.10 -17.21 7.44
CA ARG A 505 28.43 -17.48 8.01
C ARG A 505 28.71 -18.96 8.28
N GLU A 506 27.70 -19.74 8.64
CA GLU A 506 27.83 -21.19 8.90
C GLU A 506 27.87 -22.01 7.59
N GLU A 507 27.17 -21.56 6.54
CA GLU A 507 27.18 -22.18 5.21
C GLU A 507 28.36 -21.72 4.34
N GLY A 508 28.95 -20.56 4.64
CA GLY A 508 30.03 -19.92 3.87
C GLY A 508 31.45 -20.36 4.21
N ASP A 509 31.65 -21.33 5.12
CA ASP A 509 32.98 -21.75 5.59
C ASP A 509 33.25 -23.27 5.46
N PRO A 510 33.31 -23.82 4.23
CA PRO A 510 34.09 -25.02 3.97
C PRO A 510 35.57 -24.61 3.82
N MET A 511 36.36 -24.80 4.86
CA MET A 511 37.80 -24.48 4.85
C MET A 511 38.53 -25.14 3.67
N GLU A 512 39.29 -24.34 2.92
CA GLU A 512 40.51 -24.80 2.23
C GLU A 512 41.72 -24.27 3.02
N PHE A 513 42.54 -25.22 3.48
CA PHE A 513 43.80 -25.01 4.22
C PHE A 513 44.98 -24.70 3.28
#